data_AF-A0A537SL34-F1
#
_entry.id   AF-A0A537SL34-F1
#
_cell.length_a   1.000
_cell.length_b   1.000
_cell.length_c   1.000
_cell.angle_alpha   90.00
_cell.angle_beta   90.00
_cell.angle_gamma   90.00
#
_symmetry.space_group_name_H-M   'P 1'
#
loop_
_entity.id
_entity.type
_entity.pdbx_description
1 polymer ?
#
loop_
_entity_poly.entity_id
_entity_poly.type
_entity_poly.pdbx_seq_one_letter_code
_entity_poly.pdbx_strand_id
1 'polypeptide(L)'
;MSKGSDQPVTAPNGEQAPMVYPAKEKRGRARASDSVLAAAGMRVTARYSGAADDLRLADEMLAQARTKQLPSTRTEIGAGGELIDREKVGSHLVDTVAHPDYVTAEASSDRLALANQAGSLSLALDAADTFQAQDSLEKMIVHQMAALHYGMMRATALMNKEFDAAGGTAINAAGDKRDLTAGEREAANVRACRLAGAISRMSATCQQGLLTLQRKRTGGNQQVTVKHIHQQVNVTEGGQAVVAGDKVTSGENER
;
A
#
# COMPACT_ATOMS: atom_id res chain seq x y z
N MET A 1 11.26 63.67 21.79
CA MET A 1 11.38 63.66 20.31
C MET A 1 12.15 62.38 19.96
N SER A 2 11.79 61.54 19.01
CA SER A 2 10.54 61.40 18.24
C SER A 2 10.32 59.90 17.92
N LYS A 3 9.11 59.52 17.50
CA LYS A 3 8.84 58.16 16.96
C LYS A 3 9.45 58.02 15.55
N GLY A 4 9.83 56.79 15.22
CA GLY A 4 9.88 56.24 13.85
C GLY A 4 9.85 54.71 14.00
N SER A 5 8.85 53.92 13.59
CA SER A 5 7.97 53.93 12.41
C SER A 5 8.60 53.42 11.12
N ASP A 6 9.07 52.17 11.14
CA ASP A 6 9.23 51.38 9.93
C ASP A 6 7.84 51.03 9.36
N GLN A 7 7.42 51.80 8.36
CA GLN A 7 6.45 51.33 7.37
C GLN A 7 7.19 50.51 6.31
N PRO A 8 6.55 49.51 5.70
CA PRO A 8 7.19 48.69 4.68
C PRO A 8 7.48 49.53 3.43
N VAL A 9 8.75 49.62 3.05
CA VAL A 9 9.15 50.21 1.77
C VAL A 9 8.73 49.27 0.65
N THR A 10 7.73 49.70 -0.13
CA THR A 10 7.34 49.04 -1.38
C THR A 10 8.50 49.12 -2.38
N ALA A 11 9.08 47.97 -2.72
CA ALA A 11 10.03 47.87 -3.83
C ALA A 11 9.28 47.92 -5.17
N PRO A 12 9.56 48.86 -6.08
CA PRO A 12 9.10 48.79 -7.45
C PRO A 12 9.99 47.84 -8.27
N ASN A 13 9.48 47.43 -9.43
CA ASN A 13 10.18 46.68 -10.50
C ASN A 13 10.44 45.18 -10.23
N GLY A 14 9.52 44.35 -10.71
CA GLY A 14 9.78 43.49 -11.87
C GLY A 14 10.85 42.39 -11.78
N GLU A 15 11.41 42.10 -10.62
CA GLU A 15 12.44 41.07 -10.48
C GLU A 15 11.80 39.68 -10.30
N GLN A 16 12.13 38.76 -11.20
CA GLN A 16 11.63 37.38 -11.15
C GLN A 16 12.14 36.71 -9.86
N ALA A 17 11.23 36.10 -9.10
CA ALA A 17 11.61 35.31 -7.94
C ALA A 17 12.63 34.24 -8.37
N PRO A 18 13.81 34.16 -7.73
CA PRO A 18 14.85 33.25 -8.18
C PRO A 18 14.33 31.81 -8.11
N MET A 19 14.36 31.11 -9.24
CA MET A 19 14.08 29.68 -9.31
C MET A 19 15.04 28.96 -8.38
N VAL A 20 14.54 28.58 -7.20
CA VAL A 20 15.25 27.72 -6.24
C VAL A 20 15.26 26.31 -6.83
N TYR A 21 16.17 26.08 -7.77
CA TYR A 21 16.55 24.74 -8.16
C TYR A 21 17.00 24.00 -6.89
N PRO A 22 16.42 22.83 -6.57
CA PRO A 22 16.86 22.07 -5.40
C PRO A 22 18.35 21.78 -5.52
N ALA A 23 19.09 22.08 -4.45
CA ALA A 23 20.53 21.95 -4.43
C ALA A 23 20.95 20.52 -4.82
N LYS A 24 22.07 20.39 -5.55
CA LYS A 24 22.59 19.10 -6.03
C LYS A 24 23.11 18.25 -4.86
N GLU A 25 22.21 17.60 -4.14
CA GLU A 25 22.56 16.52 -3.23
C GLU A 25 23.06 15.28 -3.97
N LYS A 26 23.78 14.42 -3.25
CA LYS A 26 24.74 13.46 -3.82
C LYS A 26 24.08 12.31 -4.60
N ARG A 27 23.86 12.55 -5.91
CA ARG A 27 23.83 11.57 -7.01
C ARG A 27 23.20 10.20 -6.69
N GLY A 28 21.96 10.22 -6.22
CA GLY A 28 21.04 9.11 -6.53
C GLY A 28 20.83 9.02 -8.05
N ARG A 29 20.62 7.82 -8.60
CA ARG A 29 20.23 7.64 -10.01
C ARG A 29 18.85 8.30 -10.17
N ALA A 30 18.71 9.25 -11.12
CA ALA A 30 17.47 10.00 -11.31
C ALA A 30 16.28 9.06 -11.46
N ARG A 31 15.23 9.27 -10.66
CA ARG A 31 14.05 8.41 -10.60
C ARG A 31 13.02 8.83 -11.66
N ALA A 32 12.19 7.89 -12.09
CA ALA A 32 11.09 8.20 -12.99
C ALA A 32 9.98 8.96 -12.26
N SER A 33 9.80 8.69 -10.96
CA SER A 33 8.95 9.49 -10.07
C SER A 33 9.39 10.96 -9.99
N ASP A 34 10.70 11.24 -9.87
CA ASP A 34 11.25 12.62 -9.90
C ASP A 34 10.88 13.34 -11.20
N SER A 35 11.01 12.67 -12.36
CA SER A 35 10.65 13.25 -13.66
C SER A 35 9.15 13.56 -13.79
N VAL A 36 8.28 12.70 -13.23
CA VAL A 36 6.82 12.96 -13.19
C VAL A 36 6.52 14.17 -12.28
N LEU A 37 7.18 14.27 -11.13
CA LEU A 37 7.00 15.39 -10.20
C LEU A 37 7.49 16.72 -10.80
N ALA A 38 8.66 16.69 -11.45
CA ALA A 38 9.23 17.85 -12.14
C ALA A 38 8.35 18.31 -13.32
N ALA A 39 7.83 17.38 -14.12
CA ALA A 39 6.89 17.70 -15.19
C ALA A 39 5.56 18.27 -14.67
N ALA A 40 5.05 17.77 -13.55
CA ALA A 40 3.87 18.34 -12.90
C ALA A 40 4.13 19.78 -12.41
N GLY A 41 5.30 20.03 -11.82
CA GLY A 41 5.76 21.38 -11.43
C GLY A 41 5.85 22.33 -12.63
N MET A 42 6.51 21.92 -13.70
CA MET A 42 6.64 22.72 -14.94
C MET A 42 5.30 23.03 -15.60
N ARG A 43 4.35 22.08 -15.61
CA ARG A 43 2.98 22.35 -16.09
C ARG A 43 2.22 23.37 -15.22
N VAL A 44 2.51 23.44 -13.93
CA VAL A 44 1.95 24.48 -13.04
C VAL A 44 2.59 25.83 -13.34
N THR A 45 3.92 25.92 -13.39
CA THR A 45 4.61 27.20 -13.68
C THR A 45 4.25 27.75 -15.07
N ALA A 46 4.23 26.90 -16.09
CA ALA A 46 3.88 27.26 -17.46
C ALA A 46 2.45 27.81 -17.62
N ARG A 47 1.50 27.37 -16.79
CA ARG A 47 0.13 27.93 -16.75
C ARG A 47 0.07 29.36 -16.22
N TYR A 48 1.02 29.75 -15.37
CA TYR A 48 1.12 31.12 -14.85
C TYR A 48 2.03 32.02 -15.70
N SER A 49 3.04 31.46 -16.36
CA SER A 49 4.01 32.22 -17.17
C SER A 49 3.73 32.25 -18.67
N GLY A 50 2.88 31.36 -19.19
CA GLY A 50 2.62 31.21 -20.63
C GLY A 50 3.74 30.52 -21.42
N ALA A 51 4.72 29.91 -20.75
CA ALA A 51 5.87 29.28 -21.38
C ALA A 51 5.50 27.97 -22.12
N ALA A 52 5.32 28.06 -23.44
CA ALA A 52 4.98 26.91 -24.28
C ALA A 52 6.09 25.84 -24.33
N ASP A 53 7.36 26.25 -24.23
CA ASP A 53 8.50 25.32 -24.17
C ASP A 53 8.55 24.51 -22.87
N ASP A 54 8.19 25.10 -21.73
CA ASP A 54 8.09 24.40 -20.45
C ASP A 54 6.97 23.34 -20.48
N LEU A 55 5.86 23.64 -21.17
CA LEU A 55 4.78 22.68 -21.42
C LEU A 55 5.26 21.51 -22.29
N ARG A 56 5.97 21.79 -23.40
CA ARG A 56 6.53 20.74 -24.27
C ARG A 56 7.54 19.87 -23.51
N LEU A 57 8.44 20.48 -22.75
CA LEU A 57 9.44 19.76 -21.95
C LEU A 57 8.80 18.88 -20.87
N ALA A 58 7.77 19.39 -20.17
CA ALA A 58 7.00 18.62 -19.20
C ALA A 58 6.28 17.42 -19.85
N ASP A 59 5.74 17.61 -21.06
CA ASP A 59 5.06 16.55 -21.81
C ASP A 59 6.04 15.47 -22.28
N GLU A 60 7.24 15.85 -22.72
CA GLU A 60 8.33 14.93 -23.07
C GLU A 60 8.82 14.12 -21.85
N MET A 61 9.02 14.78 -20.69
CA MET A 61 9.40 14.11 -19.45
C MET A 61 8.32 13.14 -18.95
N LEU A 62 7.04 13.51 -19.06
CA LEU A 62 5.91 12.62 -18.76
C LEU A 62 5.85 11.43 -19.74
N ALA A 63 6.00 11.67 -21.04
CA ALA A 63 5.98 10.62 -22.06
C ALA A 63 7.11 9.61 -21.83
N GLN A 64 8.32 10.08 -21.51
CA GLN A 64 9.45 9.21 -21.18
C GLN A 64 9.18 8.38 -19.90
N ALA A 65 8.72 8.99 -18.82
CA ALA A 65 8.43 8.28 -17.56
C ALA A 65 7.25 7.29 -17.69
N ARG A 66 6.28 7.57 -18.57
CA ARG A 66 5.11 6.74 -18.87
C ARG A 66 5.27 5.86 -20.11
N THR A 67 6.49 5.73 -20.63
CA THR A 67 6.78 4.83 -21.75
C THR A 67 6.57 3.38 -21.32
N LYS A 68 5.60 2.71 -21.95
CA LYS A 68 5.25 1.30 -21.69
C LYS A 68 6.19 0.29 -22.38
N GLN A 69 7.09 0.77 -23.23
CA GLN A 69 8.17 -0.01 -23.83
C GLN A 69 9.42 0.13 -22.96
N LEU A 70 9.41 -0.58 -21.83
CA LEU A 70 10.63 -0.81 -21.05
C LEU A 70 11.63 -1.64 -21.88
N PRO A 71 12.95 -1.45 -21.70
CA PRO A 71 13.95 -2.33 -22.29
C PRO A 71 13.71 -3.78 -21.87
N SER A 72 14.10 -4.75 -22.70
CA SER A 72 13.92 -6.20 -22.41
C SER A 72 14.62 -6.67 -21.13
N THR A 73 15.56 -5.89 -20.60
CA THR A 73 16.18 -6.08 -19.28
C THR A 73 15.29 -5.72 -18.09
N ARG A 74 14.08 -5.17 -18.33
CA ARG A 74 13.13 -4.66 -17.32
C ARG A 74 11.67 -5.10 -17.55
N THR A 75 11.46 -6.17 -18.32
CA THR A 75 10.12 -6.70 -18.67
C THR A 75 9.90 -8.17 -18.27
N GLU A 76 10.79 -8.77 -17.49
CA GLU A 76 10.71 -10.16 -17.06
C GLU A 76 9.68 -10.35 -15.91
N ILE A 77 9.24 -11.59 -15.63
CA ILE A 77 8.21 -12.00 -14.62
C ILE A 77 8.69 -13.23 -13.82
N GLY A 78 8.10 -13.55 -12.65
CA GLY A 78 8.66 -14.45 -11.64
C GLY A 78 8.16 -14.17 -10.19
N ALA A 79 8.98 -14.45 -9.17
CA ALA A 79 8.50 -14.62 -7.78
C ALA A 79 7.94 -13.35 -7.11
N GLY A 80 6.83 -13.52 -6.39
CA GLY A 80 6.04 -12.49 -5.68
C GLY A 80 5.34 -11.47 -6.58
N GLY A 81 5.58 -11.51 -7.90
CA GLY A 81 5.00 -10.58 -8.83
C GLY A 81 5.61 -9.16 -8.84
N GLU A 82 6.93 -8.97 -8.61
CA GLU A 82 7.65 -7.68 -8.44
C GLU A 82 8.97 -7.42 -9.27
N LEU A 83 8.95 -6.71 -10.42
CA LEU A 83 9.93 -6.58 -11.54
C LEU A 83 11.46 -6.69 -11.27
N ILE A 84 12.14 -7.48 -12.14
CA ILE A 84 13.62 -7.50 -12.29
C ILE A 84 14.10 -6.27 -13.08
N ASP A 85 15.23 -5.71 -12.65
CA ASP A 85 16.11 -4.89 -13.47
C ASP A 85 17.44 -5.63 -13.69
N ARG A 86 17.67 -6.24 -14.87
CA ARG A 86 18.88 -7.07 -15.14
C ARG A 86 20.18 -6.27 -15.11
N GLU A 87 20.12 -4.93 -15.14
CA GLU A 87 21.28 -4.06 -14.91
C GLU A 87 21.70 -4.00 -13.43
N LYS A 88 20.79 -4.32 -12.50
CA LYS A 88 21.08 -4.42 -11.07
C LYS A 88 21.50 -5.84 -10.73
N VAL A 89 22.80 -6.11 -10.81
CA VAL A 89 23.40 -7.37 -10.38
C VAL A 89 23.02 -7.64 -8.91
N GLY A 90 22.11 -8.60 -8.69
CA GLY A 90 21.68 -9.04 -7.35
C GLY A 90 20.17 -9.08 -7.08
N SER A 91 19.29 -8.56 -7.95
CA SER A 91 17.82 -8.65 -7.76
C SER A 91 17.18 -9.70 -8.67
N HIS A 92 16.67 -10.80 -8.08
CA HIS A 92 16.04 -11.94 -8.78
C HIS A 92 14.60 -12.23 -8.29
N LEU A 93 13.71 -11.23 -8.32
CA LEU A 93 12.28 -11.27 -7.90
C LEU A 93 11.49 -10.35 -8.87
N VAL A 94 10.23 -10.64 -9.25
CA VAL A 94 9.75 -10.24 -10.60
C VAL A 94 8.22 -10.08 -10.94
N ASP A 95 7.80 -9.06 -11.75
CA ASP A 95 6.47 -8.55 -12.28
C ASP A 95 5.86 -7.21 -11.72
N THR A 96 4.85 -6.55 -12.32
CA THR A 96 3.88 -5.74 -11.53
C THR A 96 2.58 -5.42 -12.24
N VAL A 97 2.60 -5.26 -13.56
CA VAL A 97 1.45 -4.93 -14.42
C VAL A 97 1.73 -5.50 -15.81
N ALA A 98 0.70 -5.98 -16.52
CA ALA A 98 0.82 -6.52 -17.89
C ALA A 98 1.51 -5.56 -18.91
N HIS A 99 1.51 -4.25 -18.64
CA HIS A 99 2.21 -3.23 -19.41
C HIS A 99 2.88 -2.21 -18.46
N PRO A 100 4.04 -2.53 -17.87
CA PRO A 100 4.68 -1.67 -16.89
C PRO A 100 5.37 -0.47 -17.58
N ASP A 101 5.34 0.68 -16.89
CA ASP A 101 6.15 1.86 -17.21
C ASP A 101 7.32 2.01 -16.20
N TYR A 102 8.18 3.02 -16.39
CA TYR A 102 9.31 3.23 -15.49
C TYR A 102 8.88 3.54 -14.04
N VAL A 103 7.74 4.20 -13.85
CA VAL A 103 7.17 4.46 -12.51
C VAL A 103 6.75 3.15 -11.83
N THR A 104 6.18 2.22 -12.61
CA THR A 104 5.78 0.88 -12.14
C THR A 104 6.99 0.06 -11.69
N ALA A 105 8.06 0.04 -12.51
CA ALA A 105 9.30 -0.66 -12.19
C ALA A 105 10.01 -0.08 -10.95
N GLU A 106 9.98 1.24 -10.77
CA GLU A 106 10.51 1.91 -9.59
C GLU A 106 9.70 1.60 -8.33
N ALA A 107 8.36 1.73 -8.39
CA ALA A 107 7.46 1.41 -7.29
C ALA A 107 7.49 -0.07 -6.90
N SER A 108 7.84 -0.96 -7.84
CA SER A 108 8.13 -2.37 -7.59
C SER A 108 9.44 -2.56 -6.82
N SER A 109 10.54 -2.01 -7.33
CA SER A 109 11.86 -2.02 -6.66
C SER A 109 11.78 -1.48 -5.22
N ASP A 110 11.09 -0.36 -5.00
CA ASP A 110 10.96 0.25 -3.67
C ASP A 110 10.12 -0.62 -2.72
N ARG A 111 9.04 -1.26 -3.19
CA ARG A 111 8.22 -2.13 -2.33
C ARG A 111 8.95 -3.42 -1.93
N LEU A 112 9.77 -3.98 -2.81
CA LEU A 112 10.70 -5.06 -2.45
C LEU A 112 11.75 -4.59 -1.43
N ALA A 113 12.35 -3.41 -1.64
CA ALA A 113 13.33 -2.85 -0.73
C ALA A 113 12.74 -2.59 0.68
N LEU A 114 11.50 -2.08 0.76
CA LEU A 114 10.77 -1.88 2.00
C LEU A 114 10.41 -3.20 2.69
N ALA A 115 9.95 -4.21 1.95
CA ALA A 115 9.69 -5.54 2.51
C ALA A 115 10.97 -6.21 3.06
N ASN A 116 12.11 -5.99 2.40
CA ASN A 116 13.42 -6.43 2.88
C ASN A 116 13.85 -5.69 4.16
N GLN A 117 13.72 -4.35 4.19
CA GLN A 117 14.01 -3.54 5.37
C GLN A 117 13.10 -3.90 6.57
N ALA A 118 11.84 -4.25 6.32
CA ALA A 118 10.91 -4.74 7.33
C ALA A 118 11.24 -6.16 7.84
N GLY A 119 12.16 -6.88 7.20
CA GLY A 119 12.49 -8.28 7.51
C GLY A 119 11.44 -9.29 7.05
N SER A 120 10.52 -8.88 6.17
CA SER A 120 9.36 -9.67 5.73
C SER A 120 9.37 -10.04 4.24
N LEU A 121 10.49 -9.83 3.52
CA LEU A 121 10.59 -10.04 2.07
C LEU A 121 10.06 -11.41 1.63
N SER A 122 10.58 -12.51 2.18
CA SER A 122 10.16 -13.86 1.79
C SER A 122 8.67 -14.12 2.04
N LEU A 123 8.14 -13.63 3.17
CA LEU A 123 6.71 -13.72 3.49
C LEU A 123 5.85 -12.86 2.56
N ALA A 124 6.35 -11.70 2.14
CA ALA A 124 5.64 -10.79 1.25
C ALA A 124 5.50 -11.38 -0.16
N LEU A 125 6.56 -12.02 -0.67
CA LEU A 125 6.58 -12.71 -1.96
C LEU A 125 5.66 -13.95 -1.93
N ASP A 126 5.84 -14.83 -0.94
CA ASP A 126 5.04 -16.04 -0.76
C ASP A 126 3.55 -15.73 -0.61
N ALA A 127 3.20 -14.69 0.14
CA ALA A 127 1.82 -14.23 0.26
C ALA A 127 1.28 -13.64 -1.04
N ALA A 128 2.10 -12.93 -1.83
CA ALA A 128 1.70 -12.35 -3.12
C ALA A 128 1.48 -13.42 -4.19
N ASP A 129 2.33 -14.45 -4.23
CA ASP A 129 2.17 -15.63 -5.09
C ASP A 129 0.96 -16.47 -4.67
N THR A 130 0.80 -16.75 -3.37
CA THR A 130 -0.34 -17.50 -2.81
C THR A 130 -1.67 -16.79 -3.05
N PHE A 131 -1.69 -15.46 -2.90
CA PHE A 131 -2.88 -14.66 -3.20
C PHE A 131 -3.09 -14.44 -4.72
N GLN A 132 -2.06 -14.65 -5.54
CA GLN A 132 -2.02 -14.29 -6.97
C GLN A 132 -2.33 -12.81 -7.18
N ALA A 133 -1.63 -11.92 -6.50
CA ALA A 133 -1.89 -10.48 -6.52
C ALA A 133 -1.77 -9.91 -7.96
N GLN A 134 -2.82 -9.26 -8.47
CA GLN A 134 -2.94 -8.94 -9.90
C GLN A 134 -2.43 -7.54 -10.29
N ASP A 135 -2.37 -6.61 -9.33
CA ASP A 135 -1.93 -5.23 -9.56
C ASP A 135 -1.13 -4.68 -8.38
N SER A 136 -0.61 -3.46 -8.55
CA SER A 136 0.21 -2.79 -7.55
C SER A 136 -0.51 -2.49 -6.23
N LEU A 137 -1.84 -2.32 -6.23
CA LEU A 137 -2.62 -2.11 -5.00
C LEU A 137 -2.80 -3.43 -4.24
N GLU A 138 -3.11 -4.53 -4.93
CA GLU A 138 -3.14 -5.86 -4.30
C GLU A 138 -1.78 -6.21 -3.70
N LYS A 139 -0.70 -6.04 -4.47
CA LYS A 139 0.67 -6.32 -4.02
C LYS A 139 1.08 -5.42 -2.84
N MET A 140 0.73 -4.13 -2.85
CA MET A 140 0.94 -3.24 -1.69
C MET A 140 0.27 -3.75 -0.42
N ILE A 141 -1.02 -4.11 -0.48
CA ILE A 141 -1.76 -4.58 0.69
C ILE A 141 -1.21 -5.94 1.16
N VAL A 142 -0.89 -6.86 0.24
CA VAL A 142 -0.31 -8.16 0.59
C VAL A 142 1.05 -8.02 1.27
N HIS A 143 1.96 -7.20 0.75
CA HIS A 143 3.25 -6.92 1.40
C HIS A 143 3.06 -6.27 2.77
N GLN A 144 2.10 -5.35 2.91
CA GLN A 144 1.77 -4.72 4.19
C GLN A 144 1.26 -5.76 5.20
N MET A 145 0.38 -6.67 4.79
CA MET A 145 -0.10 -7.76 5.64
C MET A 145 1.02 -8.72 6.06
N ALA A 146 1.97 -9.03 5.17
CA ALA A 146 3.14 -9.84 5.51
C ALA A 146 4.06 -9.14 6.53
N ALA A 147 4.31 -7.84 6.35
CA ALA A 147 5.08 -7.03 7.30
C ALA A 147 4.38 -6.90 8.67
N LEU A 148 3.06 -6.70 8.68
CA LEU A 148 2.26 -6.68 9.90
C LEU A 148 2.25 -8.05 10.58
N HIS A 149 2.12 -9.15 9.84
CA HIS A 149 2.19 -10.51 10.38
C HIS A 149 3.56 -10.79 11.04
N TYR A 150 4.65 -10.49 10.34
CA TYR A 150 6.01 -10.60 10.88
C TYR A 150 6.19 -9.77 12.17
N GLY A 151 5.74 -8.51 12.15
CA GLY A 151 5.76 -7.62 13.31
C GLY A 151 4.94 -8.16 14.48
N MET A 152 3.73 -8.67 14.23
CA MET A 152 2.88 -9.29 15.24
C MET A 152 3.51 -10.54 15.85
N MET A 153 4.07 -11.45 15.05
CA MET A 153 4.71 -12.66 15.57
C MET A 153 5.90 -12.33 16.48
N ARG A 154 6.71 -11.32 16.13
CA ARG A 154 7.78 -10.82 16.99
C ARG A 154 7.26 -10.12 18.25
N ALA A 155 6.19 -9.33 18.14
CA ALA A 155 5.55 -8.69 19.29
C ALA A 155 4.95 -9.74 20.26
N THR A 156 4.32 -10.79 19.76
CA THR A 156 3.80 -11.92 20.56
C THR A 156 4.94 -12.64 21.27
N ALA A 157 6.07 -12.90 20.59
CA ALA A 157 7.23 -13.52 21.21
C ALA A 157 7.85 -12.67 22.34
N LEU A 158 7.80 -11.33 22.23
CA LEU A 158 8.19 -10.43 23.33
C LEU A 158 7.14 -10.40 24.44
N MET A 159 5.86 -10.34 24.10
CA MET A 159 4.73 -10.34 25.04
C MET A 159 4.76 -11.58 25.95
N ASN A 160 5.04 -12.76 25.40
CA ASN A 160 5.14 -13.99 26.17
C ASN A 160 6.27 -13.91 27.22
N LYS A 161 7.45 -13.38 26.85
CA LYS A 161 8.57 -13.17 27.80
C LYS A 161 8.21 -12.20 28.93
N GLU A 162 7.42 -11.18 28.63
CA GLU A 162 6.94 -10.21 29.63
C GLU A 162 5.87 -10.83 30.56
N PHE A 163 5.04 -11.74 30.05
CA PHE A 163 4.13 -12.54 30.89
C PHE A 163 4.89 -13.52 31.80
N ASP A 164 5.89 -14.22 31.27
CA ASP A 164 6.77 -15.11 32.07
C ASP A 164 7.45 -14.32 33.20
N ALA A 165 7.96 -13.13 32.89
CA ALA A 165 8.55 -12.22 33.87
C ALA A 165 7.52 -11.72 34.92
N ALA A 166 6.30 -11.36 34.51
CA ALA A 166 5.23 -10.99 35.45
C ALA A 166 4.89 -12.14 36.42
N GLY A 167 5.04 -13.40 35.97
CA GLY A 167 4.95 -14.61 36.78
C GLY A 167 5.91 -14.65 37.97
N GLY A 168 7.04 -13.94 37.91
CA GLY A 168 7.92 -13.68 39.05
C GLY A 168 9.41 -13.95 38.80
N THR A 169 9.76 -14.56 37.68
CA THR A 169 11.15 -14.93 37.35
C THR A 169 11.58 -14.43 35.98
N ALA A 170 12.71 -13.73 35.89
CA ALA A 170 13.36 -13.43 34.62
C ALA A 170 14.47 -14.43 34.31
N ILE A 171 14.68 -14.71 33.02
CA ILE A 171 15.80 -15.51 32.51
C ILE A 171 16.71 -14.58 31.69
N ASN A 172 18.00 -14.54 32.00
CA ASN A 172 18.97 -13.74 31.24
C ASN A 172 19.42 -14.47 29.94
N ALA A 173 20.27 -13.82 29.13
CA ALA A 173 20.76 -14.42 27.88
C ALA A 173 21.68 -15.65 28.08
N ALA A 174 22.23 -15.85 29.29
CA ALA A 174 23.04 -17.01 29.66
C ALA A 174 22.20 -18.18 30.22
N GLY A 175 20.90 -17.96 30.48
CA GLY A 175 19.98 -18.96 31.05
C GLY A 175 19.79 -18.86 32.56
N ASP A 176 20.46 -17.93 33.26
CA ASP A 176 20.32 -17.78 34.70
C ASP A 176 18.93 -17.23 35.07
N LYS A 177 18.34 -17.82 36.11
CA LYS A 177 17.07 -17.38 36.70
C LYS A 177 17.30 -16.37 37.82
N ARG A 178 16.52 -15.29 37.81
CA ARG A 178 16.46 -14.26 38.86
C ARG A 178 15.00 -14.05 39.27
N ASP A 179 14.76 -14.05 40.57
CA ASP A 179 13.48 -13.60 41.13
C ASP A 179 13.33 -12.08 40.97
N LEU A 180 12.14 -11.64 40.56
CA LEU A 180 11.82 -10.24 40.31
C LEU A 180 11.08 -9.62 41.49
N THR A 181 11.40 -8.35 41.77
CA THR A 181 10.65 -7.56 42.74
C THR A 181 9.21 -7.30 42.28
N ALA A 182 8.32 -6.98 43.21
CA ALA A 182 6.92 -6.66 42.88
C ALA A 182 6.79 -5.53 41.83
N GLY A 183 7.66 -4.50 41.89
CA GLY A 183 7.68 -3.42 40.92
C GLY A 183 8.14 -3.85 39.51
N GLU A 184 9.12 -4.75 39.41
CA GLU A 184 9.57 -5.29 38.12
C GLU A 184 8.51 -6.18 37.47
N ARG A 185 7.80 -6.99 38.28
CA ARG A 185 6.69 -7.84 37.83
C ARG A 185 5.53 -7.02 37.28
N GLU A 186 5.15 -5.95 37.97
CA GLU A 186 4.10 -5.04 37.49
C GLU A 186 4.54 -4.27 36.24
N ALA A 187 5.80 -3.84 36.18
CA ALA A 187 6.34 -3.23 34.96
C ALA A 187 6.33 -4.19 33.76
N ALA A 188 6.58 -5.49 33.97
CA ALA A 188 6.48 -6.53 32.94
C ALA A 188 5.02 -6.75 32.51
N ASN A 189 4.09 -6.87 33.46
CA ASN A 189 2.64 -6.95 33.21
C ASN A 189 2.15 -5.77 32.34
N VAL A 190 2.55 -4.54 32.67
CA VAL A 190 2.21 -3.34 31.88
C VAL A 190 2.80 -3.40 30.46
N ARG A 191 4.03 -3.91 30.27
CA ARG A 191 4.62 -4.10 28.93
C ARG A 191 3.89 -5.19 28.14
N ALA A 192 3.56 -6.32 28.76
CA ALA A 192 2.78 -7.40 28.14
C ALA A 192 1.41 -6.90 27.66
N CYS A 193 0.66 -6.21 28.52
CA CYS A 193 -0.65 -5.63 28.17
C CYS A 193 -0.58 -4.60 27.03
N ARG A 194 0.49 -3.78 26.98
CA ARG A 194 0.72 -2.83 25.86
C ARG A 194 0.99 -3.56 24.53
N LEU A 195 1.80 -4.63 24.56
CA LEU A 195 2.06 -5.47 23.40
C LEU A 195 0.78 -6.19 22.94
N ALA A 196 0.03 -6.81 23.85
CA ALA A 196 -1.26 -7.44 23.55
C ALA A 196 -2.24 -6.48 22.87
N GLY A 197 -2.36 -5.25 23.38
CA GLY A 197 -3.19 -4.21 22.77
C GLY A 197 -2.71 -3.78 21.37
N ALA A 198 -1.39 -3.73 21.14
CA ALA A 198 -0.83 -3.45 19.81
C ALA A 198 -1.09 -4.58 18.81
N ILE A 199 -0.84 -5.83 19.22
CA ILE A 199 -1.10 -7.05 18.42
C ILE A 199 -2.59 -7.13 18.03
N SER A 200 -3.50 -6.88 18.97
CA SER A 200 -4.95 -6.88 18.71
C SER A 200 -5.33 -5.88 17.61
N ARG A 201 -4.82 -4.64 17.67
CA ARG A 201 -5.07 -3.62 16.62
C ARG A 201 -4.47 -4.02 15.27
N MET A 202 -3.22 -4.49 15.25
CA MET A 202 -2.57 -4.95 14.02
C MET A 202 -3.30 -6.13 13.38
N SER A 203 -3.80 -7.07 14.19
CA SER A 203 -4.54 -8.25 13.74
C SER A 203 -5.87 -7.84 13.09
N ALA A 204 -6.60 -6.90 13.71
CA ALA A 204 -7.79 -6.31 13.12
C ALA A 204 -7.49 -5.61 11.79
N THR A 205 -6.38 -4.85 11.69
CA THR A 205 -5.96 -4.23 10.43
C THR A 205 -5.64 -5.26 9.33
N CYS A 206 -4.94 -6.36 9.65
CA CYS A 206 -4.70 -7.44 8.68
C CYS A 206 -6.00 -8.07 8.17
N GLN A 207 -6.95 -8.35 9.07
CA GLN A 207 -8.26 -8.90 8.70
C GLN A 207 -9.06 -7.95 7.80
N GLN A 208 -9.03 -6.64 8.09
CA GLN A 208 -9.64 -5.63 7.21
C GLN A 208 -8.92 -5.52 5.85
N GLY A 209 -7.60 -5.74 5.80
CA GLY A 209 -6.84 -5.86 4.56
C GLY A 209 -7.36 -7.00 3.66
N LEU A 210 -7.51 -8.20 4.23
CA LEU A 210 -8.08 -9.37 3.54
C LEU A 210 -9.50 -9.10 3.03
N LEU A 211 -10.38 -8.51 3.85
CA LEU A 211 -11.74 -8.14 3.45
C LEU A 211 -11.78 -7.05 2.37
N THR A 212 -10.77 -6.18 2.31
CA THR A 212 -10.64 -5.15 1.26
C THR A 212 -10.22 -5.79 -0.05
N LEU A 213 -9.24 -6.71 -0.03
CA LEU A 213 -8.83 -7.50 -1.17
C LEU A 213 -9.96 -8.37 -1.73
N GLN A 214 -10.72 -9.04 -0.85
CA GLN A 214 -11.90 -9.82 -1.26
C GLN A 214 -12.94 -8.93 -1.98
N ARG A 215 -13.29 -7.78 -1.40
CA ARG A 215 -14.25 -6.83 -1.99
C ARG A 215 -13.77 -6.27 -3.34
N LYS A 216 -12.47 -6.00 -3.48
CA LYS A 216 -11.85 -5.61 -4.76
C LYS A 216 -12.07 -6.69 -5.82
N ARG A 217 -11.84 -7.96 -5.48
CA ARG A 217 -11.98 -9.10 -6.41
C ARG A 217 -13.43 -9.41 -6.79
N THR A 218 -14.38 -9.30 -5.86
CA THR A 218 -15.80 -9.52 -6.17
C THR A 218 -16.48 -8.30 -6.80
N GLY A 219 -15.79 -7.15 -6.87
CA GLY A 219 -16.41 -5.87 -7.26
C GLY A 219 -17.51 -5.41 -6.31
N GLY A 220 -17.51 -5.91 -5.07
CA GLY A 220 -18.62 -5.75 -4.12
C GLY A 220 -19.87 -6.60 -4.41
N ASN A 221 -19.90 -7.38 -5.50
CA ASN A 221 -21.04 -8.21 -5.85
C ASN A 221 -21.13 -9.45 -4.96
N GLN A 222 -22.31 -9.68 -4.37
CA GLN A 222 -22.63 -10.92 -3.67
C GLN A 222 -23.52 -11.79 -4.56
N GLN A 223 -22.95 -12.83 -5.18
CA GLN A 223 -23.73 -13.78 -5.97
C GLN A 223 -24.45 -14.77 -5.04
N VAL A 224 -25.69 -14.43 -4.66
CA VAL A 224 -26.54 -15.31 -3.85
C VAL A 224 -27.23 -16.34 -4.75
N THR A 225 -26.69 -17.55 -4.81
CA THR A 225 -27.36 -18.68 -5.47
C THR A 225 -28.55 -19.12 -4.62
N VAL A 226 -29.73 -18.55 -4.88
CA VAL A 226 -30.99 -19.02 -4.30
C VAL A 226 -31.29 -20.40 -4.87
N LYS A 227 -30.90 -21.44 -4.13
CA LYS A 227 -31.44 -22.77 -4.34
C LYS A 227 -32.90 -22.74 -3.90
N HIS A 228 -33.80 -22.50 -4.85
CA HIS A 228 -35.16 -22.99 -4.76
C HIS A 228 -35.09 -24.51 -4.67
N ILE A 229 -34.90 -25.03 -3.46
CA ILE A 229 -35.32 -26.39 -3.14
C ILE A 229 -36.81 -26.37 -3.45
N HIS A 230 -37.22 -27.07 -4.52
CA HIS A 230 -38.63 -27.27 -4.78
C HIS A 230 -39.20 -27.96 -3.56
N GLN A 231 -39.83 -27.17 -2.69
CA GLN A 231 -40.73 -27.66 -1.67
C GLN A 231 -41.70 -28.55 -2.42
N GLN A 232 -41.67 -29.86 -2.13
CA GLN A 232 -42.55 -30.81 -2.79
C GLN A 232 -43.97 -30.51 -2.33
N VAL A 233 -44.64 -29.58 -3.04
CA VAL A 233 -46.06 -29.35 -2.90
C VAL A 233 -46.71 -30.62 -3.43
N ASN A 234 -47.12 -31.48 -2.51
CA ASN A 234 -47.78 -32.73 -2.86
C ASN A 234 -49.23 -32.38 -3.26
N VAL A 235 -49.39 -31.96 -4.52
CA VAL A 235 -50.67 -31.57 -5.09
C VAL A 235 -51.48 -32.84 -5.36
N THR A 236 -52.40 -33.18 -4.46
CA THR A 236 -53.47 -34.14 -4.76
C THR A 236 -54.38 -33.59 -5.86
N GLU A 237 -54.97 -34.47 -6.68
CA GLU A 237 -55.82 -34.10 -7.81
C GLU A 237 -56.82 -32.98 -7.45
N GLY A 238 -56.75 -31.86 -8.20
CA GLY A 238 -57.63 -30.69 -8.04
C GLY A 238 -57.06 -29.50 -7.27
N GLY A 239 -55.89 -29.58 -6.65
CA GLY A 239 -55.24 -28.43 -6.00
C GLY A 239 -54.55 -27.47 -6.99
N GLN A 240 -54.85 -26.17 -6.94
CA GLN A 240 -54.16 -25.17 -7.77
C GLN A 240 -53.37 -24.17 -6.90
N ALA A 241 -52.06 -24.14 -7.06
CA ALA A 241 -51.19 -23.18 -6.38
C ALA A 241 -51.17 -21.83 -7.13
N VAL A 242 -51.69 -20.77 -6.52
CA VAL A 242 -51.72 -19.42 -7.09
C VAL A 242 -50.57 -18.60 -6.52
N VAL A 243 -49.68 -18.12 -7.40
CA VAL A 243 -48.60 -17.19 -7.04
C VAL A 243 -49.01 -15.79 -7.49
N ALA A 244 -49.27 -14.89 -6.54
CA ALA A 244 -49.48 -13.48 -6.83
C ALA A 244 -48.13 -12.78 -7.03
N GLY A 245 -47.84 -12.37 -8.26
CA GLY A 245 -46.67 -11.57 -8.60
C GLY A 245 -47.07 -10.12 -8.87
N ASP A 246 -46.51 -9.18 -8.10
CA ASP A 246 -46.66 -7.74 -8.38
C ASP A 246 -45.87 -7.33 -9.62
N LYS A 247 -46.49 -6.48 -10.46
CA LYS A 247 -45.86 -5.92 -11.66
C LYS A 247 -45.00 -4.71 -11.30
N VAL A 248 -43.72 -4.74 -11.68
CA VAL A 248 -42.94 -3.52 -11.91
C VAL A 248 -42.78 -3.33 -13.42
N THR A 249 -43.35 -2.24 -13.94
CA THR A 249 -43.35 -1.89 -15.36
C THR A 249 -42.05 -1.17 -15.76
N SER A 250 -41.27 -1.77 -16.65
CA SER A 250 -40.23 -1.07 -17.42
C SER A 250 -40.86 -0.40 -18.64
N GLY A 251 -40.66 0.92 -18.82
CA GLY A 251 -41.22 1.66 -19.95
C GLY A 251 -40.37 1.58 -21.22
N GLU A 252 -41.06 1.49 -22.37
CA GLU A 252 -40.58 1.90 -23.70
C GLU A 252 -40.51 3.46 -23.74
N ASN A 253 -39.82 4.19 -24.62
CA ASN A 253 -39.20 3.96 -25.94
C ASN A 253 -38.06 5.05 -26.10
N GLU A 254 -37.35 5.30 -27.21
CA GLU A 254 -37.36 4.86 -28.62
C GLU A 254 -35.95 5.04 -29.24
N ARG A 255 -35.63 4.30 -30.33
CA ARG A 255 -34.59 4.56 -31.37
C ARG A 255 -33.10 4.56 -31.01
#